data_AF-A0A920T2I5-F1
#
_entry.id   AF-A0A920T2I5-F1
#
_cell.length_a   1.000
_cell.length_b   1.000
_cell.length_c   1.000
_cell.angle_alpha   90.00
_cell.angle_beta   90.00
_cell.angle_gamma   90.00
#
_symmetry.space_group_name_H-M   'P 1'
#
loop_
_entity.id
_entity.type
_entity.pdbx_description
1 polymer ?
#
loop_
_entity_poly.entity_id
_entity_poly.type
_entity_poly.pdbx_seq_one_letter_code
_entity_poly.pdbx_strand_id
1 'polypeptide(L)'
;MPNLLFKKFGIDEIGLDDMDRKILNIIIEQFSGGPVGLKSLAVAVGEDSTTIEDVYEPFLIKEGFLMRTNRGRVAQNSAYDLLGKQKMKDQQGLFE
;
A
#
# COMPACT_ATOMS: atom_id res chain seq x y z
N MET A 1 -15.09 29.41 -2.95
CA MET A 1 -15.44 28.22 -3.75
C MET A 1 -14.19 27.37 -3.92
N PRO A 2 -13.89 26.40 -3.03
CA PRO A 2 -12.69 25.58 -3.22
C PRO A 2 -12.93 24.55 -4.32
N ASN A 3 -11.91 24.41 -5.17
CA ASN A 3 -11.89 23.74 -6.46
C ASN A 3 -12.50 22.33 -6.50
N LEU A 4 -13.57 22.18 -7.28
CA LEU A 4 -14.24 20.91 -7.62
C LEU A 4 -13.38 19.96 -8.50
N LEU A 5 -12.18 20.40 -8.92
CA LEU A 5 -11.26 19.67 -9.80
C LEU A 5 -10.54 18.51 -9.10
N PHE A 6 -10.12 18.70 -7.84
CA PHE A 6 -9.35 17.67 -7.11
C PHE A 6 -10.17 16.42 -6.81
N LYS A 7 -11.48 16.59 -6.58
CA LYS A 7 -12.42 15.48 -6.32
C LYS A 7 -12.68 14.59 -7.54
N LYS A 8 -12.28 15.02 -8.75
CA LYS A 8 -12.49 14.28 -10.00
C LYS A 8 -11.29 13.41 -10.38
N PHE A 9 -10.15 13.55 -9.71
CA PHE A 9 -8.91 12.80 -9.98
C PHE A 9 -8.50 11.85 -8.84
N GLY A 10 -9.34 11.63 -7.82
CA GLY A 10 -9.05 10.69 -6.73
C GLY A 10 -7.92 11.10 -5.79
N ILE A 11 -7.33 12.28 -5.99
CA ILE A 11 -6.24 12.80 -5.17
C ILE A 11 -6.84 13.38 -3.88
N ASP A 12 -6.85 12.57 -2.83
CA ASP A 12 -7.10 13.06 -1.47
C ASP A 12 -5.99 14.04 -1.04
N GLU A 13 -6.23 14.83 0.01
CA GLU A 13 -5.44 16.01 0.44
C GLU A 13 -3.93 15.78 0.69
N ILE A 14 -3.46 14.54 0.60
CA ILE A 14 -2.10 14.04 0.82
C ILE A 14 -1.36 13.64 -0.46
N GLY A 15 -1.98 13.75 -1.65
CA GLY A 15 -1.32 13.45 -2.93
C GLY A 15 -1.34 11.97 -3.33
N LEU A 16 -2.09 11.13 -2.62
CA LEU A 16 -2.24 9.71 -2.94
C LEU A 16 -3.18 9.53 -4.12
N ASP A 17 -2.74 8.81 -5.15
CA ASP A 17 -3.60 8.46 -6.27
C ASP A 17 -4.38 7.15 -6.03
N ASP A 18 -5.31 6.83 -6.93
CA ASP A 18 -6.12 5.61 -6.84
C ASP A 18 -5.26 4.33 -6.92
N MET A 19 -4.11 4.39 -7.60
CA MET A 19 -3.21 3.24 -7.76
C MET A 19 -2.42 2.96 -6.49
N ASP A 20 -1.92 3.98 -5.80
CA ASP A 20 -1.28 3.90 -4.50
C ASP A 20 -2.20 3.18 -3.50
N ARG A 21 -3.46 3.61 -3.44
CA ARG A 21 -4.48 2.99 -2.59
C ARG A 21 -4.73 1.55 -2.97
N LYS A 22 -4.81 1.26 -4.28
CA LYS A 22 -5.04 -0.09 -4.78
C LYS A 22 -3.89 -1.03 -4.40
N ILE A 23 -2.64 -0.59 -4.56
CA ILE A 23 -1.45 -1.36 -4.18
C ILE A 23 -1.50 -1.68 -2.68
N LEU A 24 -1.69 -0.68 -1.81
CA LEU A 24 -1.76 -0.88 -0.37
C LEU A 24 -2.94 -1.76 0.05
N ASN A 25 -4.11 -1.57 -0.55
CA ASN A 25 -5.30 -2.39 -0.29
C ASN A 25 -5.05 -3.86 -0.62
N ILE A 26 -4.45 -4.15 -1.78
CA ILE A 26 -4.12 -5.51 -2.19
C ILE A 26 -3.16 -6.16 -1.20
N ILE A 27 -2.10 -5.46 -0.79
CA ILE A 27 -1.14 -5.98 0.18
C ILE A 27 -1.84 -6.32 1.50
N ILE A 28 -2.72 -5.43 1.98
CA ILE A 28 -3.40 -5.61 3.26
C ILE A 28 -4.47 -6.71 3.19
N GLU A 29 -5.33 -6.71 2.17
CA GLU A 29 -6.51 -7.60 2.12
C GLU A 29 -6.21 -8.96 1.52
N GLN A 30 -5.38 -9.03 0.47
CA GLN A 30 -5.12 -10.29 -0.23
C GLN A 30 -3.90 -11.02 0.33
N PHE A 31 -2.93 -10.28 0.86
CA PHE A 31 -1.69 -10.82 1.38
C PHE A 31 -1.55 -10.62 2.90
N SER A 32 -2.63 -10.24 3.59
CA SER A 32 -2.67 -10.05 5.05
C SER A 32 -1.57 -9.12 5.57
N GLY A 33 -1.21 -8.11 4.79
CA GLY A 33 -0.13 -7.17 5.11
C GLY A 33 1.24 -7.51 4.51
N GLY A 34 1.38 -8.66 3.84
CA GLY A 34 2.62 -9.15 3.25
C GLY A 34 3.40 -10.13 4.14
N PRO A 35 4.63 -10.53 3.76
CA PRO A 35 5.38 -10.07 2.58
C PRO A 35 4.85 -10.63 1.26
N VAL A 36 4.75 -9.78 0.23
CA VAL A 36 4.40 -10.18 -1.15
C VAL A 36 5.52 -9.87 -2.14
N GLY A 37 5.83 -10.80 -3.05
CA GLY A 37 6.83 -10.58 -4.10
C GLY A 37 6.35 -9.59 -5.18
N LEU A 38 7.26 -8.79 -5.75
CA LEU A 38 6.94 -7.75 -6.74
C LEU A 38 6.13 -8.28 -7.93
N LYS A 39 6.50 -9.45 -8.48
CA LYS A 39 5.77 -10.06 -9.61
C LYS A 39 4.35 -10.47 -9.22
N SER A 40 4.15 -11.03 -8.03
CA SER A 40 2.83 -11.42 -7.54
C SER A 40 1.95 -10.20 -7.27
N LEU A 41 2.54 -9.16 -6.70
CA LEU A 41 1.86 -7.88 -6.49
C LEU A 41 1.46 -7.25 -7.83
N ALA A 42 2.35 -7.22 -8.82
CA ALA A 42 2.09 -6.73 -10.16
C ALA A 42 0.89 -7.45 -10.82
N VAL A 43 0.85 -8.78 -10.74
CA VAL A 43 -0.28 -9.58 -11.25
C VAL A 43 -1.58 -9.24 -10.52
N ALA A 44 -1.56 -9.13 -9.20
CA ALA A 44 -2.75 -8.82 -8.41
C ALA A 44 -3.28 -7.39 -8.67
N VAL A 45 -2.36 -6.43 -8.84
CA VAL A 45 -2.70 -5.03 -9.16
C VAL A 45 -3.15 -4.92 -10.62
N GLY A 46 -2.66 -5.79 -11.51
CA GLY A 46 -2.88 -5.70 -12.95
C GLY A 46 -2.03 -4.60 -13.60
N GLU A 47 -0.82 -4.40 -13.10
CA GLU A 47 0.12 -3.37 -13.54
C GLU A 47 1.49 -3.98 -13.82
N ASP A 48 2.33 -3.31 -14.61
CA ASP A 48 3.70 -3.77 -14.85
C ASP A 48 4.56 -3.66 -13.57
N SER A 49 5.39 -4.68 -13.30
CA SER A 49 6.24 -4.71 -12.11
C SER A 49 7.26 -3.57 -12.06
N THR A 50 7.77 -3.15 -13.21
CA THR A 50 8.71 -2.03 -13.34
C THR A 50 8.01 -0.72 -13.00
N THR A 51 6.77 -0.56 -13.45
CA THR A 51 5.97 0.62 -13.11
C THR A 51 5.68 0.69 -11.61
N ILE A 52 5.35 -0.44 -10.97
CA ILE A 52 5.24 -0.50 -9.50
C ILE A 52 6.54 -0.06 -8.83
N GLU A 53 7.68 -0.59 -9.26
CA GLU A 53 8.98 -0.30 -8.65
C GLU A 53 9.49 1.13 -8.87
N ASP A 54 9.37 1.65 -10.09
CA ASP A 54 10.00 2.90 -10.48
C ASP A 54 9.08 4.11 -10.30
N VAL A 55 7.76 3.91 -10.31
CA VAL A 55 6.77 5.01 -10.25
C VAL A 55 6.10 5.10 -8.90
N TYR A 56 5.51 4.01 -8.41
CA TYR A 56 4.62 4.05 -7.23
C TYR A 56 5.38 3.81 -5.91
N GLU A 57 6.24 2.80 -5.87
CA GLU A 57 7.00 2.43 -4.68
C GLU A 57 7.83 3.58 -4.05
N PRO A 58 8.49 4.47 -4.81
CA PRO A 58 9.31 5.54 -4.22
C PRO A 58 8.51 6.43 -3.27
N PHE A 59 7.28 6.79 -3.63
CA PHE A 59 6.40 7.59 -2.80
C PHE A 59 5.89 6.80 -1.59
N LEU A 60 5.36 5.60 -1.83
CA LEU A 60 4.80 4.75 -0.76
C LEU A 60 5.84 4.39 0.31
N ILE A 61 7.11 4.21 -0.08
CA ILE A 61 8.21 3.97 0.86
C ILE A 61 8.57 5.25 1.62
N LYS A 62 8.67 6.38 0.92
CA LYS A 62 9.05 7.67 1.51
C LYS A 62 8.06 8.13 2.58
N GLU A 63 6.77 7.99 2.32
CA GLU A 63 5.71 8.31 3.29
C GLU A 63 5.51 7.20 4.35
N GLY A 64 6.31 6.13 4.25
CA GLY A 64 6.33 5.06 5.25
C GLY A 64 5.14 4.11 5.18
N PHE A 65 4.35 4.10 4.10
CA PHE A 65 3.22 3.18 3.90
C PHE A 65 3.68 1.76 3.51
N LEU A 66 4.83 1.65 2.85
CA LEU A 66 5.34 0.41 2.27
C LEU A 66 6.80 0.18 2.67
N MET A 67 7.14 -1.04 3.05
CA MET A 67 8.53 -1.44 3.31
C MET A 67 8.98 -2.54 2.34
N ARG A 68 10.19 -2.39 1.79
CA ARG A 68 10.89 -3.47 1.08
C ARG A 68 11.59 -4.36 2.10
N THR A 69 11.45 -5.66 1.94
CA THR A 69 12.21 -6.67 2.68
C THR A 69 12.80 -7.67 1.68
N ASN A 70 13.76 -8.48 2.11
CA ASN A 70 14.31 -9.57 1.28
C ASN A 70 13.25 -10.59 0.85
N ARG A 71 12.14 -10.69 1.59
CA ARG A 71 11.02 -11.61 1.31
C ARG A 71 9.92 -10.99 0.45
N GLY A 72 9.96 -9.67 0.23
CA GLY A 72 8.92 -8.94 -0.50
C GLY A 72 8.47 -7.64 0.19
N ARG A 73 7.31 -7.15 -0.22
CA ARG A 73 6.69 -5.90 0.21
C ARG A 73 5.73 -6.11 1.37
N VAL A 74 5.84 -5.26 2.39
CA VAL A 74 5.02 -5.31 3.62
C VAL A 74 4.36 -3.96 3.84
N ALA A 75 3.05 -3.96 4.10
CA ALA A 75 2.31 -2.76 4.48
C ALA A 75 2.64 -2.35 5.92
N GLN A 76 3.00 -1.09 6.11
CA GLN A 76 3.31 -0.50 7.41
C GLN A 76 2.05 -0.02 8.12
N ASN A 77 2.14 0.26 9.42
CA ASN A 77 0.97 0.68 10.22
C ASN A 77 0.29 1.93 9.65
N SER A 78 1.07 2.89 9.15
CA SER A 78 0.54 4.11 8.51
C SER A 78 -0.35 3.81 7.29
N ALA A 79 -0.12 2.71 6.57
CA ALA A 79 -0.99 2.30 5.46
C ALA A 79 -2.35 1.80 5.95
N TYR A 80 -2.38 1.13 7.11
CA TYR A 80 -3.63 0.72 7.74
C TYR A 80 -4.41 1.93 8.22
N ASP A 81 -3.74 2.87 8.90
CA ASP A 81 -4.35 4.10 9.39
C ASP A 81 -4.93 4.94 8.24
N LEU A 82 -4.15 5.09 7.17
CA LEU A 82 -4.55 5.78 5.93
C LEU A 82 -5.82 5.19 5.32
N LEU A 83 -5.92 3.85 5.28
CA LEU A 83 -7.04 3.14 4.67
C LEU A 83 -8.19 2.89 5.64
N GLY A 84 -8.09 3.37 6.88
CA GLY A 84 -9.09 3.13 7.93
C GLY A 84 -9.23 1.65 8.30
N LYS A 85 -8.17 0.86 8.17
CA LYS A 85 -8.15 -0.59 8.43
C LYS A 85 -7.49 -0.89 9.76
N GLN A 86 -7.94 -1.97 10.41
CA GLN A 86 -7.26 -2.47 11.60
C GLN A 86 -6.22 -3.51 11.20
N LYS A 87 -4.97 -3.30 11.60
CA LYS A 87 -3.96 -4.35 11.54
C LYS A 87 -4.39 -5.46 12.50
N MET A 88 -4.57 -6.67 12.00
CA MET A 88 -4.72 -7.83 12.88
C MET A 88 -3.47 -7.87 13.76
N LYS A 89 -3.62 -7.61 15.06
CA LYS A 89 -2.51 -7.74 16.00
C LYS A 89 -2.09 -9.19 15.94
N ASP A 90 -0.91 -9.45 15.37
CA ASP A 90 -0.29 -10.76 15.48
C ASP A 90 -0.32 -11.15 16.96
N GLN A 91 -0.98 -12.26 17.27
CA GLN A 91 -0.87 -12.95 18.55
C GLN A 91 0.52 -13.61 18.68
N GLN A 92 1.58 -12.92 18.26
CA GLN A 92 2.96 -13.34 18.48
C GLN A 92 3.38 -12.85 19.86
N GLY A 93 2.88 -13.57 20.87
CA GLY A 93 3.19 -13.38 22.28
C GLY A 93 2.43 -14.31 23.23
N LEU A 94 1.68 -15.30 22.72
CA LEU A 94 0.84 -16.19 23.53
C LEU A 94 1.49 -17.54 23.89
N PHE A 95 2.80 -17.63 23.78
CA PHE A 95 3.57 -18.75 24.33
C PHE A 95 4.79 -18.18 25.10
N GLU A 96 4.54 -17.76 26.34
CA GLU A 96 5.52 -17.88 27.44
C GLU A 96 5.15 -19.11 28.28
#